data_AF-A0A183TMD9-F1
#
_entry.id   AF-A0A183TMD9-F1
#
_cell.length_a   1.000
_cell.length_b   1.000
_cell.length_c   1.000
_cell.angle_alpha   90.00
_cell.angle_beta   90.00
_cell.angle_gamma   90.00
#
_symmetry.space_group_name_H-M   'P 1'
#
loop_
_entity.id
_entity.type
_entity.pdbx_description
1 polymer ?
#
loop_
_entity_poly.entity_id
_entity_poly.type
_entity_poly.pdbx_seq_one_letter_code
_entity_poly.pdbx_strand_id
1 'polypeptide(L)'
;SVYCAAQRRSFIATNEPVQTYAFKSPEREKLDSALLAMKSKAPLTVPICIGSDELNSQEVLAHPFPFDNKQTFVKSYMADEKQVKKAVETCLKARESWFRQPFKQRADVFLKAADLIAGKYRYEILAATMLGQGKTIFQAEIDAAAELADFLRFNVQFAEAALDYKPLSTEDCHNQVIYRPTEGFWAALPPFNFTAIAGNLATAPALMGNAVIWKPSPSAVYSNYIIFK
;
A
#
# COMPACT_ATOMS: atom_id res chain seq x y z
N SER A 1 40.20 3.01 -20.32
CA SER A 1 39.88 2.31 -19.06
C SER A 1 38.83 3.11 -18.33
N VAL A 2 37.55 2.86 -18.63
CA VAL A 2 36.43 3.47 -17.89
C VAL A 2 35.57 2.31 -17.42
N TYR A 3 36.12 1.57 -16.46
CA TYR A 3 35.28 0.75 -15.62
C TYR A 3 34.31 1.73 -14.97
N CYS A 4 33.07 1.72 -15.48
CA CYS A 4 31.94 2.34 -14.85
C CYS A 4 31.89 1.78 -13.43
N ALA A 5 32.39 2.56 -12.46
CA ALA A 5 32.24 2.23 -11.07
C ALA A 5 30.74 2.15 -10.85
N ALA A 6 30.20 0.93 -10.75
CA ALA A 6 28.81 0.73 -10.38
C ALA A 6 28.60 1.51 -9.08
N GLN A 7 27.90 2.64 -9.15
CA GLN A 7 27.51 3.36 -7.95
C GLN A 7 26.77 2.33 -7.11
N ARG A 8 27.29 2.04 -5.91
CA ARG A 8 26.64 1.11 -5.00
C ARG A 8 25.22 1.61 -4.79
N ARG A 9 24.23 0.81 -5.19
CA ARG A 9 22.82 1.06 -4.88
C ARG A 9 22.70 1.31 -3.39
N SER A 10 21.95 2.33 -3.00
CA SER A 10 21.82 2.68 -1.58
C SER A 10 20.96 1.65 -0.83
N PHE A 11 20.11 0.91 -1.55
CA PHE A 11 19.27 -0.15 -1.02
C PHE A 11 19.27 -1.38 -1.94
N ILE A 12 19.31 -2.58 -1.35
CA ILE A 12 19.13 -3.86 -2.06
C ILE A 12 17.96 -4.59 -1.41
N ALA A 13 16.92 -4.82 -2.19
CA ALA A 13 15.74 -5.55 -1.76
C ALA A 13 16.01 -7.05 -1.73
N THR A 14 15.49 -7.72 -0.70
CA THR A 14 15.40 -9.18 -0.61
C THR A 14 13.96 -9.56 -0.36
N ASN A 15 13.53 -10.72 -0.86
CA ASN A 15 12.20 -11.22 -0.58
C ASN A 15 11.95 -11.41 0.91
N GLU A 16 10.78 -10.99 1.36
CA GLU A 16 10.32 -11.18 2.72
C GLU A 16 10.12 -12.68 3.00
N PRO A 17 10.70 -13.21 4.10
CA PRO A 17 10.50 -14.60 4.46
C PRO A 17 9.03 -14.92 4.75
N VAL A 18 8.55 -16.03 4.19
CA VAL A 18 7.22 -16.58 4.46
C VAL A 18 7.26 -17.38 5.75
N GLN A 19 6.43 -17.00 6.73
CA GLN A 19 6.28 -17.71 8.00
C GLN A 19 5.39 -18.95 7.81
N THR A 20 5.66 -20.01 8.58
CA THR A 20 5.04 -21.32 8.37
C THR A 20 3.77 -21.52 9.19
N TYR A 21 3.61 -20.81 10.32
CA TYR A 21 2.45 -20.92 11.22
C TYR A 21 2.19 -22.35 11.69
N ALA A 22 3.28 -23.08 11.97
CA ALA A 22 3.22 -24.42 12.50
C ALA A 22 2.42 -24.49 13.81
N PHE A 23 1.93 -25.68 14.14
CA PHE A 23 1.17 -25.87 15.37
C PHE A 23 1.99 -25.42 16.60
N LYS A 24 1.41 -24.52 17.41
CA LYS A 24 2.03 -23.90 18.61
C LYS A 24 3.26 -23.03 18.35
N SER A 25 3.47 -22.55 17.12
CA SER A 25 4.55 -21.60 16.87
C SER A 25 4.20 -20.19 17.37
N PRO A 26 5.19 -19.34 17.72
CA PRO A 26 4.92 -17.99 18.21
C PRO A 26 4.14 -17.12 17.22
N GLU A 27 4.41 -17.25 15.92
CA GLU A 27 3.65 -16.53 14.88
C GLU A 27 2.19 -17.00 14.79
N ARG A 28 1.94 -18.29 15.07
CA ARG A 28 0.59 -18.84 15.10
C ARG A 28 -0.22 -18.25 16.25
N GLU A 29 0.36 -18.19 17.44
CA GLU A 29 -0.29 -17.60 18.62
C GLU A 29 -0.58 -16.11 18.44
N LYS A 30 0.34 -15.36 17.84
CA LYS A 30 0.14 -13.94 17.53
C LYS A 30 -0.98 -13.71 16.52
N LEU A 31 -1.05 -14.53 15.47
CA LEU A 31 -2.12 -14.46 14.48
C LEU A 31 -3.49 -14.84 15.08
N ASP A 32 -3.55 -15.93 15.86
CA ASP A 32 -4.78 -16.35 16.53
C ASP A 32 -5.27 -15.23 17.48
N SER A 33 -4.36 -14.58 18.20
CA SER A 33 -4.68 -13.41 19.04
C SER A 33 -5.21 -12.22 18.24
N ALA A 34 -4.60 -11.90 17.09
CA ALA A 34 -5.04 -10.83 16.21
C ALA A 34 -6.44 -11.11 15.61
N LEU A 35 -6.70 -12.35 15.18
CA LEU A 35 -7.99 -12.79 14.67
C LEU A 35 -9.09 -12.65 15.73
N LEU A 36 -8.84 -13.13 16.96
CA LEU A 36 -9.79 -13.02 18.07
C LEU A 36 -10.07 -11.56 18.43
N ALA A 37 -9.03 -10.75 18.57
CA ALA A 37 -9.14 -9.34 18.93
C ALA A 37 -9.84 -8.50 17.84
N MET A 38 -9.67 -8.85 16.57
CA MET A 38 -10.34 -8.16 15.47
C MET A 38 -11.79 -8.59 15.34
N LYS A 39 -12.07 -9.89 15.45
CA LYS A 39 -13.44 -10.43 15.39
C LYS A 39 -14.31 -9.91 16.54
N SER A 40 -13.76 -9.74 17.74
CA SER A 40 -14.50 -9.20 18.89
C SER A 40 -14.88 -7.72 18.75
N LYS A 41 -14.23 -6.98 17.85
CA LYS A 41 -14.52 -5.57 17.55
C LYS A 41 -15.46 -5.39 16.36
N ALA A 42 -15.89 -6.48 15.71
CA ALA A 42 -16.83 -6.39 14.59
C ALA A 42 -18.23 -5.94 15.05
N PRO A 43 -18.95 -5.09 14.29
CA PRO A 43 -18.52 -4.51 13.01
C PRO A 43 -17.52 -3.35 13.19
N LEU A 44 -16.41 -3.43 12.46
CA LEU A 44 -15.41 -2.36 12.37
C LEU A 44 -15.92 -1.26 11.42
N THR A 45 -15.36 -0.05 11.50
CA THR A 45 -15.76 1.08 10.62
C THR A 45 -14.58 1.59 9.82
N VAL A 46 -14.78 1.80 8.51
CA VAL A 46 -13.81 2.43 7.61
C VAL A 46 -14.38 3.75 7.07
N PRO A 47 -13.81 4.90 7.46
CA PRO A 47 -14.22 6.20 6.94
C PRO A 47 -13.69 6.44 5.52
N ILE A 48 -14.23 7.45 4.85
CA ILE A 48 -13.62 8.05 3.66
C ILE A 48 -12.49 8.95 4.13
N CYS A 49 -11.28 8.74 3.63
CA CYS A 49 -10.11 9.52 4.03
C CYS A 49 -9.75 10.53 2.94
N ILE A 50 -9.77 11.84 3.26
CA ILE A 50 -9.39 12.92 2.34
C ILE A 50 -8.42 13.87 3.05
N GLY A 51 -7.15 13.83 2.65
CA GLY A 51 -6.10 14.57 3.36
C GLY A 51 -5.99 14.05 4.79
N SER A 52 -6.15 14.94 5.77
CA SER A 52 -6.20 14.60 7.19
C SER A 52 -7.60 14.28 7.72
N ASP A 53 -8.63 14.42 6.89
CA ASP A 53 -10.02 14.27 7.34
C ASP A 53 -10.50 12.83 7.18
N GLU A 54 -11.10 12.30 8.25
CA GLU A 54 -11.94 11.10 8.22
C GLU A 54 -13.41 11.53 8.12
N LEU A 55 -14.08 11.11 7.05
CA LEU A 55 -15.42 11.54 6.71
C LEU A 55 -16.36 10.33 6.58
N ASN A 56 -17.61 10.56 6.97
CA ASN A 56 -18.70 9.63 6.72
C ASN A 56 -19.59 10.18 5.59
N SER A 57 -20.45 9.34 5.03
CA SER A 57 -21.52 9.75 4.11
C SER A 57 -22.86 9.17 4.55
N GLN A 58 -23.95 9.52 3.86
CA GLN A 58 -25.27 8.97 4.14
C GLN A 58 -25.39 7.50 3.70
N GLU A 59 -24.62 7.09 2.69
CA GLU A 59 -24.66 5.74 2.14
C GLU A 59 -23.65 4.84 2.86
N VAL A 60 -24.15 4.03 3.80
CA VAL A 60 -23.36 3.06 4.55
C VAL A 60 -23.38 1.72 3.83
N LEU A 61 -22.21 1.17 3.56
CA LEU A 61 -22.02 -0.17 3.00
C LEU A 61 -21.66 -1.14 4.13
N ALA A 62 -22.42 -2.24 4.25
CA ALA A 62 -22.13 -3.31 5.19
C ALA A 62 -21.46 -4.48 4.48
N HIS A 63 -20.25 -4.83 4.91
CA HIS A 63 -19.45 -5.92 4.35
C HIS A 63 -19.48 -7.10 5.33
N PRO A 64 -20.01 -8.26 4.93
CA PRO A 64 -20.07 -9.41 5.80
C PRO A 64 -18.74 -10.15 5.88
N PHE A 65 -18.60 -11.08 6.82
CA PHE A 65 -17.57 -12.11 6.72
C PHE A 65 -17.86 -13.01 5.51
N PRO A 66 -16.90 -13.27 4.59
CA PRO A 66 -17.15 -14.12 3.42
C PRO A 66 -17.56 -15.56 3.77
N PHE A 67 -17.10 -16.08 4.92
CA PHE A 67 -17.41 -17.42 5.42
C PHE A 67 -18.63 -17.46 6.36
N ASP A 68 -19.20 -16.31 6.74
CA ASP A 68 -20.43 -16.21 7.53
C ASP A 68 -21.17 -14.92 7.14
N ASN A 69 -21.92 -15.01 6.05
CA ASN A 69 -22.54 -13.85 5.41
C ASN A 69 -23.68 -13.21 6.23
N LYS A 70 -24.07 -13.82 7.36
CA LYS A 70 -25.08 -13.28 8.28
C LYS A 70 -24.52 -12.25 9.26
N GLN A 71 -23.20 -12.26 9.48
CA GLN A 71 -22.53 -11.34 10.39
C GLN A 71 -21.77 -10.26 9.61
N THR A 72 -21.96 -8.99 10.00
CA THR A 72 -21.22 -7.86 9.42
C THR A 72 -19.81 -7.79 10.03
N PHE A 73 -18.79 -7.84 9.18
CA PHE A 73 -17.41 -7.64 9.59
C PHE A 73 -17.06 -6.15 9.66
N VAL A 74 -17.39 -5.40 8.60
CA VAL A 74 -16.98 -3.99 8.43
C VAL A 74 -18.13 -3.17 7.88
N LYS A 75 -18.28 -1.93 8.33
CA LYS A 75 -19.07 -0.89 7.71
C LYS A 75 -18.15 0.14 7.06
N SER A 76 -18.45 0.56 5.84
CA SER A 76 -17.77 1.68 5.18
C SER A 76 -18.77 2.67 4.60
N TYR A 77 -18.29 3.76 4.03
CA TYR A 77 -19.12 4.79 3.44
C TYR A 77 -18.83 4.93 1.94
N MET A 78 -19.88 5.07 1.12
CA MET A 78 -19.73 5.40 -0.30
C MET A 78 -19.50 6.90 -0.43
N ALA A 79 -18.41 7.30 -1.07
CA ALA A 79 -18.11 8.71 -1.29
C ALA A 79 -19.10 9.33 -2.29
N ASP A 80 -19.71 10.46 -1.93
CA ASP A 80 -20.56 11.22 -2.83
C ASP A 80 -19.75 12.08 -3.82
N GLU A 81 -20.41 12.68 -4.80
CA GLU A 81 -19.75 13.49 -5.82
C GLU A 81 -18.97 14.69 -5.24
N LYS A 82 -19.46 15.30 -4.15
CA LYS A 82 -18.79 16.43 -3.50
C LYS A 82 -17.51 15.96 -2.80
N GLN A 83 -17.57 14.81 -2.13
CA GLN A 83 -16.41 14.18 -1.50
C GLN A 83 -15.37 13.76 -2.54
N VAL A 84 -15.79 13.19 -3.67
CA VAL A 84 -14.87 12.86 -4.77
C VAL A 84 -14.19 14.11 -5.33
N LYS A 85 -14.93 15.19 -5.58
CA LYS A 85 -14.36 16.49 -6.00
C LYS A 85 -13.36 17.03 -4.98
N LYS A 86 -13.71 17.02 -3.69
CA LYS A 86 -12.80 17.41 -2.59
C LYS A 86 -11.53 16.55 -2.58
N ALA A 87 -11.65 15.24 -2.81
CA ALA A 87 -10.51 14.32 -2.88
C ALA A 87 -9.57 14.68 -4.04
N VAL A 88 -10.12 14.96 -5.22
CA VAL A 88 -9.33 15.41 -6.39
C VAL A 88 -8.59 16.71 -6.09
N GLU A 89 -9.28 17.74 -5.59
CA GLU A 89 -8.68 19.03 -5.27
C GLU A 89 -7.57 18.90 -4.21
N THR A 90 -7.82 18.12 -3.16
CA THR A 90 -6.86 17.90 -2.06
C THR A 90 -5.62 17.17 -2.57
N CYS A 91 -5.82 16.13 -3.38
CA CYS A 91 -4.75 15.31 -3.93
C CYS A 91 -3.88 16.13 -4.90
N LEU A 92 -4.48 16.94 -5.77
CA LEU A 92 -3.75 17.81 -6.70
C LEU A 92 -2.95 18.90 -5.98
N LYS A 93 -3.49 19.48 -4.89
CA LYS A 93 -2.76 20.43 -4.04
C LYS A 93 -1.53 19.80 -3.37
N ALA A 94 -1.66 18.57 -2.88
CA ALA A 94 -0.56 17.85 -2.23
C ALA A 94 0.53 17.37 -3.21
N ARG A 95 0.17 17.17 -4.50
CA ARG A 95 1.07 16.63 -5.54
C ARG A 95 2.37 17.41 -5.65
N GLU A 96 2.29 18.75 -5.66
CA GLU A 96 3.47 19.59 -5.88
C GLU A 96 4.48 19.46 -4.73
N SER A 97 4.01 19.55 -3.48
CA SER A 97 4.87 19.37 -2.32
C SER A 97 5.49 17.97 -2.25
N TRP A 98 4.76 16.94 -2.70
CA TRP A 98 5.22 15.56 -2.68
C TRP A 98 6.26 15.26 -3.76
N PHE A 99 6.01 15.69 -5.00
CA PHE A 99 6.95 15.50 -6.09
C PHE A 99 8.27 16.27 -5.88
N ARG A 100 8.20 17.47 -5.28
CA ARG A 100 9.40 18.27 -4.98
C ARG A 100 10.29 17.66 -3.90
N GLN A 101 9.81 16.67 -3.14
CA GLN A 101 10.68 15.93 -2.22
C GLN A 101 11.79 15.22 -2.99
N PRO A 102 13.00 15.09 -2.42
CA PRO A 102 14.01 14.19 -2.98
C PRO A 102 13.47 12.76 -3.07
N PHE A 103 13.83 12.02 -4.13
CA PHE A 103 13.37 10.63 -4.31
C PHE A 103 13.66 9.78 -3.08
N LYS A 104 14.83 9.93 -2.46
CA LYS A 104 15.21 9.21 -1.24
C LYS A 104 14.19 9.38 -0.12
N GLN A 105 13.70 10.61 0.13
CA GLN A 105 12.73 10.85 1.18
C GLN A 105 11.37 10.21 0.86
N ARG A 106 10.97 10.19 -0.42
CA ARG A 106 9.79 9.42 -0.83
C ARG A 106 9.99 7.93 -0.62
N ALA A 107 11.13 7.39 -1.05
CA ALA A 107 11.48 5.98 -0.90
C ALA A 107 11.49 5.53 0.58
N ASP A 108 12.03 6.35 1.48
CA ASP A 108 12.10 6.08 2.91
C ASP A 108 10.70 5.82 3.52
N VAL A 109 9.65 6.49 3.03
CA VAL A 109 8.26 6.24 3.46
C VAL A 109 7.83 4.80 3.14
N PHE A 110 8.07 4.34 1.92
CA PHE A 110 7.64 3.00 1.48
C PHE A 110 8.51 1.89 2.07
N LEU A 111 9.81 2.13 2.23
CA LEU A 111 10.71 1.21 2.96
C LEU A 111 10.28 1.08 4.43
N LYS A 112 9.93 2.20 5.07
CA LYS A 112 9.41 2.17 6.44
C LYS A 112 8.08 1.42 6.54
N ALA A 113 7.18 1.63 5.58
CA ALA A 113 5.92 0.89 5.50
C ALA A 113 6.17 -0.63 5.34
N ALA A 114 7.12 -1.04 4.50
CA ALA A 114 7.49 -2.44 4.33
C ALA A 114 7.96 -3.08 5.64
N ASP A 115 8.81 -2.39 6.41
CA ASP A 115 9.28 -2.89 7.71
C ASP A 115 8.15 -2.94 8.77
N LEU A 116 7.24 -1.99 8.72
CA LEU A 116 6.06 -1.97 9.58
C LEU A 116 5.10 -3.12 9.26
N ILE A 117 4.91 -3.45 7.98
CA ILE A 117 4.12 -4.61 7.52
C ILE A 117 4.81 -5.92 7.89
N ALA A 118 6.13 -6.02 7.67
CA ALA A 118 6.89 -7.22 7.98
C ALA A 118 6.93 -7.54 9.48
N GLY A 119 6.91 -6.49 10.33
CA GLY A 119 6.99 -6.60 11.78
C GLY A 119 5.69 -6.22 12.49
N LYS A 120 5.58 -4.95 12.89
CA LYS A 120 4.58 -4.45 13.85
C LYS A 120 3.13 -4.79 13.47
N TYR A 121 2.78 -4.64 12.20
CA TYR A 121 1.40 -4.80 11.71
C TYR A 121 1.15 -6.12 10.99
N ARG A 122 2.13 -7.03 10.92
CA ARG A 122 2.04 -8.28 10.17
C ARG A 122 0.76 -9.06 10.50
N TYR A 123 0.55 -9.35 11.77
CA TYR A 123 -0.61 -10.15 12.19
C TYR A 123 -1.94 -9.39 12.11
N GLU A 124 -1.91 -8.06 12.19
CA GLU A 124 -3.11 -7.24 12.02
C GLU A 124 -3.57 -7.26 10.55
N ILE A 125 -2.66 -7.07 9.60
CA ILE A 125 -3.00 -7.08 8.18
C ILE A 125 -3.39 -8.49 7.72
N LEU A 126 -2.70 -9.55 8.19
CA LEU A 126 -3.12 -10.93 7.92
C LEU A 126 -4.54 -11.20 8.45
N ALA A 127 -4.83 -10.83 9.69
CA ALA A 127 -6.14 -11.05 10.28
C ALA A 127 -7.24 -10.33 9.48
N ALA A 128 -7.00 -9.08 9.07
CA ALA A 128 -7.94 -8.33 8.24
C ALA A 128 -8.18 -8.99 6.87
N THR A 129 -7.12 -9.46 6.23
CA THR A 129 -7.21 -10.14 4.94
C THR A 129 -7.94 -11.48 5.06
N MET A 130 -7.68 -12.26 6.12
CA MET A 130 -8.39 -13.51 6.36
C MET A 130 -9.87 -13.28 6.64
N LEU A 131 -10.19 -12.35 7.55
CA LEU A 131 -11.57 -12.08 7.97
C LEU A 131 -12.39 -11.38 6.88
N GLY A 132 -11.79 -10.45 6.15
CA GLY A 132 -12.46 -9.65 5.11
C GLY A 132 -12.51 -10.32 3.74
N GLN A 133 -11.47 -11.06 3.35
CA GLN A 133 -11.36 -11.67 2.02
C GLN A 133 -11.48 -13.20 2.04
N GLY A 134 -11.68 -13.80 3.22
CA GLY A 134 -11.89 -15.25 3.37
C GLY A 134 -10.64 -16.09 3.11
N LYS A 135 -9.44 -15.49 3.21
CA LYS A 135 -8.18 -16.19 2.95
C LYS A 135 -7.83 -17.16 4.08
N THR A 136 -7.15 -18.25 3.70
CA THR A 136 -6.42 -19.10 4.66
C THR A 136 -5.16 -18.36 5.15
N ILE A 137 -4.55 -18.84 6.22
CA ILE A 137 -3.34 -18.24 6.81
C ILE A 137 -2.22 -18.12 5.78
N PHE A 138 -1.93 -19.22 5.07
CA PHE A 138 -0.89 -19.21 4.04
C PHE A 138 -1.22 -18.24 2.91
N GLN A 139 -2.47 -18.20 2.45
CA GLN A 139 -2.91 -17.28 1.38
C GLN A 139 -2.84 -15.81 1.81
N ALA A 140 -3.08 -15.50 3.08
CA ALA A 140 -2.94 -14.15 3.62
C ALA A 140 -1.47 -13.77 3.83
N GLU A 141 -0.64 -14.71 4.31
CA GLU A 141 0.79 -14.51 4.53
C GLU A 141 1.54 -14.15 3.24
N ILE A 142 1.33 -14.93 2.18
CA ILE A 142 2.03 -14.71 0.91
C ILE A 142 1.57 -13.43 0.21
N ASP A 143 0.34 -12.98 0.48
CA ASP A 143 -0.27 -11.76 -0.09
C ASP A 143 0.02 -10.53 0.79
N ALA A 144 -0.69 -10.41 1.91
CA ALA A 144 -0.76 -9.18 2.70
C ALA A 144 0.55 -8.84 3.44
N ALA A 145 1.40 -9.83 3.70
CA ALA A 145 2.71 -9.60 4.30
C ALA A 145 3.82 -9.68 3.26
N ALA A 146 4.11 -10.87 2.72
CA ALA A 146 5.30 -11.08 1.91
C ALA A 146 5.24 -10.28 0.60
N GLU A 147 4.23 -10.47 -0.24
CA GLU A 147 4.12 -9.79 -1.53
C GLU A 147 3.95 -8.27 -1.37
N LEU A 148 3.20 -7.79 -0.37
CA LEU A 148 3.08 -6.35 -0.13
C LEU A 148 4.40 -5.71 0.31
N ALA A 149 5.12 -6.32 1.27
CA ALA A 149 6.43 -5.83 1.69
C ALA A 149 7.45 -5.87 0.53
N ASP A 150 7.38 -6.91 -0.29
CA ASP A 150 8.21 -7.05 -1.48
C ASP A 150 7.90 -5.98 -2.51
N PHE A 151 6.63 -5.70 -2.84
CA PHE A 151 6.28 -4.62 -3.74
C PHE A 151 6.87 -3.29 -3.28
N LEU A 152 6.74 -2.96 -1.99
CA LEU A 152 7.26 -1.70 -1.46
C LEU A 152 8.79 -1.62 -1.56
N ARG A 153 9.51 -2.69 -1.22
CA ARG A 153 10.99 -2.73 -1.28
C ARG A 153 11.52 -2.79 -2.70
N PHE A 154 11.00 -3.70 -3.51
CA PHE A 154 11.46 -3.89 -4.89
C PHE A 154 11.10 -2.70 -5.77
N ASN A 155 9.93 -2.08 -5.62
CA ASN A 155 9.61 -0.86 -6.38
C ASN A 155 10.59 0.28 -6.06
N VAL A 156 11.02 0.43 -4.82
CA VAL A 156 12.08 1.40 -4.46
C VAL A 156 13.38 1.09 -5.18
N GLN A 157 13.82 -0.18 -5.14
CA GLN A 157 15.03 -0.61 -5.85
C GLN A 157 14.92 -0.38 -7.37
N PHE A 158 13.76 -0.69 -7.98
CA PHE A 158 13.53 -0.50 -9.40
C PHE A 158 13.48 0.98 -9.78
N ALA A 159 12.82 1.81 -8.97
CA ALA A 159 12.78 3.25 -9.17
C ALA A 159 14.18 3.88 -9.04
N GLU A 160 14.96 3.49 -8.03
CA GLU A 160 16.36 3.95 -7.89
C GLU A 160 17.19 3.59 -9.12
N ALA A 161 17.08 2.34 -9.59
CA ALA A 161 17.79 1.88 -10.78
C ALA A 161 17.36 2.62 -12.06
N ALA A 162 16.07 2.93 -12.21
CA ALA A 162 15.55 3.70 -13.35
C ALA A 162 16.05 5.15 -13.31
N LEU A 163 16.07 5.78 -12.14
CA LEU A 163 16.49 7.18 -11.95
C LEU A 163 18.00 7.39 -12.14
N ASP A 164 18.82 6.35 -12.07
CA ASP A 164 20.28 6.44 -12.29
C ASP A 164 20.68 6.44 -13.78
N TYR A 165 19.71 6.31 -14.70
CA TYR A 165 20.00 6.40 -16.13
C TYR A 165 20.59 7.77 -16.51
N LYS A 166 21.76 7.76 -17.15
CA LYS A 166 22.45 8.95 -17.64
C LYS A 166 22.63 8.87 -19.15
N PRO A 167 22.10 9.84 -19.92
CA PRO A 167 22.34 9.90 -21.36
C PRO A 167 23.80 10.30 -21.63
N LEU A 168 24.30 9.95 -22.82
CA LEU A 168 25.63 10.39 -23.25
C LEU A 168 25.64 11.91 -23.38
N SER A 169 26.69 12.54 -22.85
CA SER A 169 27.01 13.95 -23.06
C SER A 169 28.21 14.05 -24.00
N THR A 170 28.30 15.13 -24.77
CA THR A 170 29.47 15.46 -25.61
C THR A 170 30.25 16.62 -24.98
N GLU A 171 31.38 17.00 -25.56
CA GLU A 171 32.19 18.13 -25.06
C GLU A 171 31.40 19.45 -25.06
N ASP A 172 30.56 19.66 -26.08
CA ASP A 172 29.78 20.89 -26.26
C ASP A 172 28.35 20.82 -25.68
N CYS A 173 27.92 19.66 -25.16
CA CYS A 173 26.54 19.46 -24.71
C CYS A 173 26.43 18.53 -23.52
N HIS A 174 25.77 19.01 -22.45
CA HIS A 174 25.46 18.24 -21.25
C HIS A 174 24.01 17.78 -21.27
N ASN A 175 23.80 16.46 -21.34
CA ASN A 175 22.47 15.86 -21.39
C ASN A 175 22.07 15.28 -20.04
N GLN A 176 20.81 15.46 -19.65
CA GLN A 176 20.23 14.88 -18.43
C GLN A 176 18.81 14.39 -18.69
N VAL A 177 18.41 13.33 -17.99
CA VAL A 177 17.02 12.86 -17.96
C VAL A 177 16.42 13.16 -16.60
N ILE A 178 15.22 13.76 -16.61
CA ILE A 178 14.43 14.00 -15.41
C ILE A 178 13.14 13.22 -15.55
N TYR A 179 12.96 12.21 -14.70
CA TYR A 179 11.71 11.45 -14.61
C TYR A 179 10.68 12.27 -13.84
N ARG A 180 9.76 12.91 -14.58
CA ARG A 180 8.67 13.68 -14.01
C ARG A 180 7.45 12.77 -13.75
N PRO A 181 6.70 12.96 -12.66
CA PRO A 181 5.40 12.33 -12.48
C PRO A 181 4.43 12.88 -13.54
N THR A 182 3.34 12.15 -13.75
CA THR A 182 2.25 12.62 -14.60
C THR A 182 1.63 13.89 -14.00
N GLU A 183 1.26 14.82 -14.87
CA GLU A 183 0.38 15.92 -14.48
C GLU A 183 -1.03 15.39 -14.20
N GLY A 184 -1.70 15.92 -13.18
CA GLY A 184 -2.99 15.40 -12.70
C GLY A 184 -2.83 14.39 -11.56
N PHE A 185 -3.74 13.41 -11.52
CA PHE A 185 -3.81 12.38 -10.48
C PHE A 185 -4.08 11.00 -11.09
N TRP A 186 -3.71 9.95 -10.35
CA TRP A 186 -4.02 8.56 -10.68
C TRP A 186 -5.26 8.09 -9.93
N ALA A 187 -6.13 7.33 -10.59
CA ALA A 187 -7.20 6.59 -9.94
C ALA A 187 -6.78 5.12 -9.76
N ALA A 188 -6.53 4.70 -8.52
CA ALA A 188 -6.21 3.32 -8.19
C ALA A 188 -7.49 2.56 -7.83
N LEU A 189 -7.83 1.55 -8.64
CA LEU A 189 -9.06 0.76 -8.55
C LEU A 189 -8.73 -0.75 -8.40
N PRO A 190 -8.21 -1.19 -7.25
CA PRO A 190 -7.76 -2.56 -7.12
C PRO A 190 -8.90 -3.58 -6.93
N PRO A 191 -8.65 -4.86 -7.27
CA PRO A 191 -9.56 -5.95 -7.03
C PRO A 191 -9.62 -6.35 -5.55
N PHE A 192 -10.49 -7.30 -5.20
CA PHE A 192 -10.62 -7.81 -3.83
C PHE A 192 -9.61 -8.92 -3.49
N ASN A 193 -9.03 -9.59 -4.50
CA ASN A 193 -8.40 -10.89 -4.34
C ASN A 193 -6.98 -10.83 -3.76
N PHE A 194 -6.30 -9.68 -3.82
CA PHE A 194 -4.98 -9.46 -3.24
C PHE A 194 -4.89 -8.11 -2.54
N THR A 195 -4.53 -8.17 -1.27
CA THR A 195 -4.21 -7.02 -0.42
C THR A 195 -2.95 -6.32 -0.92
N ALA A 196 -1.96 -7.09 -1.37
CA ALA A 196 -0.72 -6.61 -1.96
C ALA A 196 -0.96 -5.80 -3.24
N ILE A 197 -1.77 -6.32 -4.17
CA ILE A 197 -2.15 -5.60 -5.40
C ILE A 197 -2.83 -4.29 -5.05
N ALA A 198 -3.71 -4.30 -4.04
CA ALA A 198 -4.42 -3.10 -3.62
C ALA A 198 -3.48 -2.01 -3.09
N GLY A 199 -2.54 -2.37 -2.23
CA GLY A 199 -1.49 -1.45 -1.78
C GLY A 199 -0.60 -0.98 -2.94
N ASN A 200 -0.11 -1.90 -3.77
CA ASN A 200 0.84 -1.60 -4.85
C ASN A 200 0.26 -0.65 -5.92
N LEU A 201 -1.00 -0.84 -6.33
CA LEU A 201 -1.63 0.03 -7.33
C LEU A 201 -1.75 1.49 -6.84
N ALA A 202 -1.85 1.70 -5.53
CA ALA A 202 -1.85 3.04 -4.95
C ALA A 202 -0.43 3.57 -4.69
N THR A 203 0.48 2.75 -4.17
CA THR A 203 1.79 3.20 -3.70
C THR A 203 2.85 3.30 -4.80
N ALA A 204 2.82 2.47 -5.83
CA ALA A 204 3.78 2.53 -6.93
C ALA A 204 3.76 3.88 -7.69
N PRO A 205 2.61 4.42 -8.12
CA PRO A 205 2.58 5.76 -8.69
C PRO A 205 2.96 6.83 -7.66
N ALA A 206 2.53 6.69 -6.39
CA ALA A 206 2.89 7.63 -5.33
C ALA A 206 4.42 7.72 -5.10
N LEU A 207 5.14 6.60 -5.15
CA LEU A 207 6.61 6.55 -5.06
C LEU A 207 7.29 7.44 -6.11
N MET A 208 6.76 7.44 -7.33
CA MET A 208 7.26 8.25 -8.44
C MET A 208 6.85 9.73 -8.36
N GLY A 209 6.22 10.16 -7.25
CA GLY A 209 5.81 11.54 -7.01
C GLY A 209 4.42 11.88 -7.54
N ASN A 210 3.61 10.89 -7.92
CA ASN A 210 2.24 11.13 -8.38
C ASN A 210 1.27 11.32 -7.20
N ALA A 211 0.22 12.09 -7.45
CA ALA A 211 -0.97 12.15 -6.61
C ALA A 211 -1.89 10.97 -6.95
N VAL A 212 -2.50 10.33 -5.95
CA VAL A 212 -3.32 9.12 -6.14
C VAL A 212 -4.62 9.24 -5.36
N ILE A 213 -5.74 8.88 -6.00
CA ILE A 213 -7.02 8.61 -5.35
C ILE A 213 -7.24 7.10 -5.37
N TRP A 214 -7.34 6.51 -4.19
CA TRP A 214 -7.49 5.07 -4.03
C TRP A 214 -8.94 4.72 -3.68
N LYS A 215 -9.63 4.02 -4.58
CA LYS A 215 -10.95 3.44 -4.32
C LYS A 215 -10.78 1.92 -4.21
N PRO A 216 -10.66 1.37 -2.99
CA PRO A 216 -10.51 -0.07 -2.80
C PRO A 216 -11.77 -0.85 -3.19
N SER A 217 -11.60 -2.14 -3.42
CA SER A 217 -12.73 -3.06 -3.53
C SER A 217 -13.51 -3.11 -2.20
N PRO A 218 -14.86 -3.08 -2.21
CA PRO A 218 -15.68 -3.23 -1.01
C PRO A 218 -15.32 -4.46 -0.17
N SER A 219 -15.09 -5.61 -0.83
CA SER A 219 -14.79 -6.88 -0.16
C SER A 219 -13.35 -7.00 0.38
N ALA A 220 -12.52 -5.96 0.23
CA ALA A 220 -11.17 -5.89 0.79
C ALA A 220 -10.92 -4.56 1.51
N VAL A 221 -11.98 -3.80 1.82
CA VAL A 221 -11.85 -2.41 2.27
C VAL A 221 -11.07 -2.26 3.58
N TYR A 222 -11.17 -3.22 4.49
CA TYR A 222 -10.55 -3.12 5.81
C TYR A 222 -9.06 -3.45 5.84
N SER A 223 -8.62 -4.49 5.12
CA SER A 223 -7.18 -4.76 4.94
C SER A 223 -6.51 -3.59 4.21
N ASN A 224 -7.18 -3.03 3.20
CA ASN A 224 -6.73 -1.83 2.49
C ASN A 224 -6.66 -0.60 3.39
N TYR A 225 -7.61 -0.42 4.31
CA TYR A 225 -7.57 0.65 5.30
C TYR A 225 -6.41 0.51 6.29
N ILE A 226 -6.01 -0.71 6.65
CA ILE A 226 -4.82 -0.95 7.47
C ILE A 226 -3.55 -0.53 6.73
N ILE A 227 -3.45 -0.75 5.41
CA ILE A 227 -2.30 -0.27 4.62
C ILE A 227 -2.26 1.26 4.59
N PHE A 228 -3.41 1.91 4.49
CA PHE A 228 -3.51 3.37 4.42
C PHE A 228 -3.04 4.06 5.72
N LYS A 229 -3.28 3.43 6.89
CA LYS A 229 -2.94 3.95 8.22
C LYS A 229 -1.48 3.73 8.60
#